data_AF-A0A2H5DY69-F1
#
_entry.id   AF-A0A2H5DY69-F1
#
_cell.length_a   1.000
_cell.length_b   1.000
_cell.length_c   1.000
_cell.angle_alpha   90.00
_cell.angle_beta   90.00
_cell.angle_gamma   90.00
#
_symmetry.space_group_name_H-M   'P 1'
#
loop_
_entity.id
_entity.type
_entity.pdbx_description
1 polymer ?
#
loop_
_entity_poly.entity_id
_entity_poly.type
_entity_poly.pdbx_seq_one_letter_code
_entity_poly.pdbx_strand_id
1 'polypeptide(L)'
;MKLSHCFAAIAIACGLSAAASAASAAEPAAAQVKQEALRQQAMQAPLVIGRLAATQLVCAGQLPYGWIAINSYWNPTSCGNPTQITFNVWSIERYTDLAVGSTLLACTGPVPAGWAVIRTNWNPTACGQPSQIVNNQMTIQRLR
;
A
#
# COMPACT_ATOMS: atom_id res chain seq x y z
N MET A 1 6.61 49.53 81.83
CA MET A 1 6.54 48.58 82.96
C MET A 1 6.07 47.24 82.42
N LYS A 2 6.82 46.17 82.75
CA LYS A 2 6.59 44.76 82.35
C LYS A 2 5.35 44.18 83.03
N LEU A 3 4.56 43.36 82.32
CA LEU A 3 3.71 42.25 82.81
C LEU A 3 3.06 41.65 81.53
N SER A 4 3.43 40.49 80.97
CA SER A 4 3.77 39.15 81.46
C SER A 4 2.58 38.33 81.97
N HIS A 5 2.46 37.12 81.37
CA HIS A 5 1.72 35.92 81.78
C HIS A 5 0.29 35.76 81.22
N CYS A 6 0.10 34.79 80.31
CA CYS A 6 -0.16 33.35 80.53
C CYS A 6 -1.59 33.09 81.05
N PHE A 7 -2.39 32.31 80.33
CA PHE A 7 -2.68 30.90 80.65
C PHE A 7 -3.73 30.31 79.69
N ALA A 8 -3.67 28.98 79.59
CA ALA A 8 -4.27 28.09 78.61
C ALA A 8 -5.73 27.67 78.90
N ALA A 9 -6.44 27.22 77.85
CA ALA A 9 -7.48 26.15 77.85
C ALA A 9 -7.88 25.89 76.37
N ILE A 10 -7.53 24.77 75.73
CA ILE A 10 -8.19 23.44 75.67
C ILE A 10 -9.65 23.49 75.17
N ALA A 11 -9.88 22.92 73.97
CA ALA A 11 -10.94 21.94 73.59
C ALA A 11 -11.09 21.93 72.05
N ILE A 12 -10.60 20.90 71.36
CA ILE A 12 -11.37 19.77 70.80
C ILE A 12 -12.55 20.21 69.92
N ALA A 13 -12.35 20.09 68.60
CA ALA A 13 -13.44 19.76 67.68
C ALA A 13 -12.88 18.89 66.54
N CYS A 14 -13.26 17.63 66.62
CA CYS A 14 -13.11 16.61 65.61
C CYS A 14 -14.00 16.94 64.40
N GLY A 15 -13.54 16.57 63.20
CA GLY A 15 -14.41 16.40 62.04
C GLY A 15 -14.22 17.42 60.94
N LEU A 16 -13.40 17.06 59.96
CA LEU A 16 -13.73 17.34 58.56
C LEU A 16 -13.16 16.20 57.71
N SER A 17 -14.04 15.26 57.35
CA SER A 17 -13.78 14.22 56.37
C SER A 17 -13.51 14.87 55.01
N ALA A 18 -12.25 14.88 54.59
CA ALA A 18 -11.89 15.11 53.20
C ALA A 18 -12.03 13.78 52.44
N ALA A 19 -13.23 13.51 51.93
CA ALA A 19 -13.40 12.58 50.81
C ALA A 19 -12.92 13.29 49.55
N ALA A 20 -11.74 12.92 49.05
CA ALA A 20 -11.22 13.43 47.78
C ALA A 20 -10.73 12.28 46.90
N SER A 21 -11.26 12.29 45.68
CA SER A 21 -10.75 11.64 44.47
C SER A 21 -10.85 10.12 44.35
N ALA A 22 -12.07 9.65 44.10
CA ALA A 22 -12.31 8.59 43.12
C ALA A 22 -13.00 9.21 41.89
N ALA A 23 -12.23 9.89 41.04
CA ALA A 23 -12.74 10.44 39.78
C ALA A 23 -11.83 10.03 38.61
N SER A 24 -12.42 9.26 37.71
CA SER A 24 -12.08 9.12 36.28
C SER A 24 -10.67 8.62 35.93
N ALA A 25 -10.48 7.30 35.98
CA ALA A 25 -9.37 6.60 35.31
C ALA A 25 -9.75 6.09 33.90
N ALA A 26 -10.81 6.62 33.27
CA ALA A 26 -11.34 6.11 32.00
C ALA A 26 -11.20 7.08 30.80
N GLU A 27 -11.01 8.38 31.03
CA GLU A 27 -10.93 9.38 29.95
C GLU A 27 -9.60 9.50 29.16
N PRO A 28 -8.40 9.10 29.63
CA PRO A 28 -7.18 9.30 28.83
C PRO A 28 -7.08 8.35 27.64
N ALA A 29 -7.75 7.19 27.69
CA ALA A 29 -7.67 6.18 26.62
C ALA A 29 -8.40 6.62 25.34
N ALA A 30 -9.58 7.24 25.47
CA ALA A 30 -10.39 7.62 24.29
C ALA A 30 -9.73 8.74 23.47
N ALA A 31 -9.10 9.71 24.13
CA ALA A 31 -8.36 10.78 23.46
C ALA A 31 -7.11 10.26 22.74
N GLN A 32 -6.39 9.33 23.38
CA GLN A 32 -5.20 8.69 22.79
C GLN A 32 -5.57 7.82 21.57
N VAL A 33 -6.66 7.06 21.65
CA VAL A 33 -7.17 6.26 20.53
C VAL A 33 -7.56 7.17 19.35
N LYS A 34 -8.22 8.30 19.61
CA LYS A 34 -8.60 9.27 18.58
C LYS A 34 -7.37 9.89 17.91
N GLN A 35 -6.35 10.22 18.68
CA GLN A 35 -5.12 10.84 18.17
C GLN A 35 -4.29 9.86 17.33
N GLU A 36 -4.18 8.60 17.77
CA GLU A 36 -3.51 7.56 16.98
C GLU A 36 -4.29 7.22 15.71
N ALA A 37 -5.63 7.21 15.75
CA ALA A 37 -6.45 7.02 14.55
C ALA A 37 -6.21 8.13 13.50
N LEU A 38 -6.10 9.39 13.93
CA LEU A 38 -5.78 10.51 13.03
C LEU A 38 -4.37 10.40 12.46
N ARG A 39 -3.40 9.93 13.27
CA ARG A 39 -2.02 9.68 12.81
C ARG A 39 -1.99 8.57 11.75
N GLN A 40 -2.76 7.49 11.96
CA GLN A 40 -2.89 6.40 11.00
C GLN A 40 -3.58 6.83 9.71
N GLN A 41 -4.63 7.66 9.80
CA GLN A 41 -5.29 8.22 8.63
C GLN A 41 -4.38 9.17 7.84
N ALA A 42 -3.54 9.97 8.51
CA ALA A 42 -2.55 10.82 7.86
C ALA A 42 -1.41 10.03 7.18
N MET A 43 -1.16 8.80 7.64
CA MET A 43 -0.16 7.89 7.04
C MET A 43 -0.73 7.00 5.93
N GLN A 44 -2.05 6.86 5.83
CA GLN A 44 -2.67 6.10 4.75
C GLN A 44 -2.63 6.92 3.47
N ALA A 45 -1.75 6.52 2.54
CA ALA A 45 -1.80 7.02 1.17
C ALA A 45 -3.21 6.78 0.60
N PRO A 46 -3.82 7.74 -0.11
CA PRO A 46 -5.10 7.54 -0.74
C PRO A 46 -5.03 6.30 -1.64
N LEU A 47 -5.82 5.28 -1.32
CA LEU A 47 -6.06 4.19 -2.25
C LEU A 47 -6.83 4.81 -3.42
N VAL A 48 -6.15 5.03 -4.54
CA VAL A 48 -6.78 5.51 -5.77
C VAL A 48 -7.81 4.47 -6.19
N ILE A 49 -9.09 4.77 -5.93
CA ILE A 49 -10.24 4.00 -6.39
C ILE A 49 -10.20 4.05 -7.93
N GLY A 50 -9.54 3.06 -8.54
CA GLY A 50 -9.25 3.07 -9.97
C GLY A 50 -8.15 2.10 -10.40
N ARG A 51 -7.39 1.51 -9.48
CA ARG A 51 -6.37 0.51 -9.83
C ARG A 51 -6.30 -0.63 -8.83
N LEU A 52 -7.28 -1.54 -8.89
CA LEU A 52 -7.03 -2.93 -8.48
C LEU A 52 -6.35 -3.62 -9.67
N ALA A 53 -5.09 -3.29 -9.93
CA ALA A 53 -4.28 -4.01 -10.91
C ALA A 53 -4.09 -5.42 -10.39
N ALA A 54 -4.93 -6.35 -10.84
CA ALA A 54 -4.72 -7.76 -10.59
C ALA A 54 -3.52 -8.18 -11.44
N THR A 55 -2.39 -8.44 -10.76
CA THR A 55 -1.20 -9.04 -11.38
C THR A 55 -1.15 -10.51 -11.02
N GLN A 56 -0.82 -11.38 -11.97
CA GLN A 56 -0.62 -12.81 -11.73
C GLN A 56 0.53 -13.36 -12.55
N LEU A 57 1.06 -14.50 -12.10
CA LEU A 57 2.08 -15.26 -12.82
C LEU A 57 1.41 -16.43 -13.56
N VAL A 58 1.70 -16.58 -14.85
CA VAL A 58 1.20 -17.68 -15.69
C VAL A 58 2.32 -18.28 -16.50
N CYS A 59 2.13 -19.52 -16.97
CA CYS A 59 3.03 -20.09 -17.96
C CYS A 59 2.98 -19.29 -19.27
N ALA A 60 4.14 -19.10 -19.90
CA ALA A 60 4.26 -18.48 -21.21
C ALA A 60 3.42 -19.25 -22.24
N GLY A 61 2.71 -18.53 -23.11
CA GLY A 61 1.82 -19.15 -24.09
C GLY A 61 0.69 -18.23 -24.55
N GLN A 62 -0.55 -18.68 -24.43
CA GLN A 62 -1.72 -17.86 -24.75
C GLN A 62 -2.15 -17.04 -23.53
N LEU A 63 -2.28 -15.72 -23.71
CA LEU A 63 -2.82 -14.84 -22.67
C LEU A 63 -4.35 -14.97 -22.61
N PRO A 64 -4.94 -15.08 -21.41
CA PRO A 64 -6.39 -14.98 -21.27
C PRO A 64 -6.91 -13.62 -21.75
N TYR A 65 -8.15 -13.59 -22.25
CA TYR A 65 -8.79 -12.32 -22.62
C TYR A 65 -8.82 -11.35 -21.44
N GLY A 66 -8.52 -10.07 -21.71
CA GLY A 66 -8.46 -9.03 -20.69
C GLY A 66 -7.13 -8.93 -19.93
N TRP A 67 -6.13 -9.72 -20.31
CA TRP A 67 -4.79 -9.70 -19.71
C TRP A 67 -3.72 -9.34 -20.73
N ILE A 68 -2.66 -8.68 -20.24
CA ILE A 68 -1.49 -8.32 -21.04
C ILE A 68 -0.21 -8.68 -20.28
N ALA A 69 0.81 -9.15 -21.01
CA ALA A 69 2.10 -9.44 -20.43
C ALA A 69 2.83 -8.14 -20.08
N ILE A 70 3.26 -8.03 -18.82
CA ILE A 70 4.03 -6.89 -18.30
C ILE A 70 5.50 -7.25 -18.04
N ASN A 71 5.79 -8.54 -17.85
CA ASN A 71 7.15 -9.03 -17.77
C ASN A 71 7.23 -10.55 -18.03
N SER A 72 8.45 -11.07 -18.18
CA SER A 72 8.73 -12.49 -18.34
C SER A 72 9.93 -12.92 -17.49
N TYR A 73 9.89 -14.15 -17.00
CA TYR A 73 10.89 -14.72 -16.12
C TYR A 73 11.21 -16.15 -16.56
N TRP A 74 12.45 -16.57 -16.31
CA TRP A 74 12.79 -17.98 -16.32
C TRP A 74 12.58 -18.54 -14.93
N ASN A 75 11.84 -19.63 -14.85
CA ASN A 75 11.67 -20.39 -13.63
C ASN A 75 11.83 -21.89 -13.97
N PRO A 76 12.88 -22.56 -13.49
CA PRO A 76 13.17 -23.94 -13.85
C PRO A 76 12.17 -24.94 -13.22
N THR A 77 11.42 -24.57 -12.19
CA THR A 77 10.46 -25.49 -11.55
C THR A 77 9.02 -25.24 -11.94
N SER A 78 8.75 -24.07 -12.52
CA SER A 78 7.43 -23.72 -13.05
C SER A 78 7.36 -24.03 -14.54
N CYS A 79 6.20 -24.43 -15.04
CA CYS A 79 5.93 -24.48 -16.48
C CYS A 79 6.94 -25.34 -17.29
N GLY A 80 6.99 -26.64 -17.01
CA GLY A 80 7.61 -27.64 -17.90
C GLY A 80 9.08 -27.99 -17.67
N ASN A 81 9.73 -27.47 -16.62
CA ASN A 81 11.12 -27.79 -16.24
C ASN A 81 12.13 -27.79 -17.41
N PRO A 82 12.32 -26.64 -18.09
CA PRO A 82 13.25 -26.56 -19.20
C PRO A 82 14.70 -26.71 -18.73
N THR A 83 15.49 -27.48 -19.47
CA THR A 83 16.93 -27.70 -19.20
C THR A 83 17.81 -26.53 -19.65
N GLN A 84 17.26 -25.56 -20.38
CA GLN A 84 17.91 -24.34 -20.83
C GLN A 84 17.22 -23.11 -20.23
N ILE A 85 17.97 -22.01 -20.07
CA ILE A 85 17.41 -20.72 -19.62
C ILE A 85 16.47 -20.20 -20.70
N THR A 86 15.17 -20.39 -20.48
CA THR A 86 14.09 -19.96 -21.38
C THR A 86 13.02 -19.27 -20.57
N PHE A 87 12.60 -18.07 -20.97
CA PHE A 87 11.54 -17.33 -20.27
C PHE A 87 10.18 -18.04 -20.43
N ASN A 88 9.85 -18.87 -19.45
CA ASN A 88 8.70 -19.77 -19.46
C ASN A 88 7.56 -19.34 -18.53
N VAL A 89 7.75 -18.25 -17.77
CA VAL A 89 6.72 -17.65 -16.91
C VAL A 89 6.52 -16.19 -17.30
N TRP A 90 5.27 -15.75 -17.38
CA TRP A 90 4.90 -14.37 -17.63
C TRP A 90 4.23 -13.77 -16.39
N SER A 91 4.60 -12.52 -16.07
CA SER A 91 3.76 -11.68 -15.21
C SER A 91 2.81 -10.92 -16.11
N ILE A 92 1.52 -11.02 -15.78
CA ILE A 92 0.44 -10.46 -16.58
C ILE A 92 -0.41 -9.56 -15.69
N GLU A 93 -0.90 -8.46 -16.25
CA GLU A 93 -1.78 -7.50 -15.57
C GLU A 93 -3.12 -7.46 -16.30
N ARG A 94 -4.21 -7.43 -15.54
CA ARG A 94 -5.57 -7.29 -16.10
C ARG A 94 -5.80 -5.85 -16.54
N TYR A 95 -6.17 -5.63 -17.80
CA TYR A 95 -6.39 -4.29 -18.35
C TYR A 95 -7.86 -3.89 -18.47
N THR A 96 -8.81 -4.83 -18.39
CA THR A 96 -10.25 -4.55 -18.60
C THR A 96 -10.83 -3.59 -17.58
N ASP A 97 -10.28 -3.61 -16.36
CA ASP A 97 -10.82 -2.90 -15.21
C ASP A 97 -10.17 -1.51 -15.06
N LEU A 98 -9.23 -1.15 -15.95
CA LEU A 98 -8.52 0.12 -15.92
C LEU A 98 -9.36 1.23 -16.56
N ALA A 99 -9.53 2.37 -15.88
CA ALA A 99 -10.32 3.49 -16.39
C ALA A 99 -9.73 4.09 -17.69
N VAL A 100 -10.55 4.78 -18.48
CA VAL A 100 -10.08 5.57 -19.64
C VAL A 100 -9.06 6.61 -19.18
N GLY A 101 -7.99 6.78 -19.97
CA GLY A 101 -6.83 7.61 -19.63
C GLY A 101 -5.74 6.88 -18.85
N SER A 102 -6.02 5.68 -18.29
CA SER A 102 -5.03 4.87 -17.58
C SER A 102 -3.91 4.44 -18.51
N THR A 103 -2.70 4.38 -17.95
CA THR A 103 -1.50 3.90 -18.65
C THR A 103 -1.02 2.58 -18.07
N LEU A 104 -0.50 1.70 -18.93
CA LEU A 104 0.06 0.42 -18.54
C LEU A 104 1.40 0.19 -19.25
N LEU A 105 2.40 -0.27 -18.50
CA LEU A 105 3.70 -0.67 -19.04
C LEU A 105 3.65 -2.17 -19.34
N ALA A 106 3.66 -2.52 -20.62
CA ALA A 106 3.57 -3.88 -21.12
C ALA A 106 4.86 -4.28 -21.85
N CYS A 107 5.01 -5.59 -22.06
CA CYS A 107 5.92 -6.08 -23.09
C CYS A 107 5.41 -5.72 -24.49
N THR A 108 6.32 -5.46 -25.42
CA THR A 108 5.96 -5.17 -26.81
C THR A 108 5.13 -6.32 -27.40
N GLY A 109 3.99 -6.00 -28.00
CA GLY A 109 3.08 -7.00 -28.55
C GLY A 109 1.77 -6.41 -29.08
N PRO A 110 0.75 -7.25 -29.33
CA PRO A 110 -0.57 -6.81 -29.75
C PRO A 110 -1.21 -5.86 -28.75
N VAL A 111 -1.72 -4.73 -29.24
CA VAL A 111 -2.37 -3.71 -28.41
C VAL A 111 -3.87 -4.00 -28.38
N PRO A 112 -4.51 -4.09 -27.20
CA PRO A 112 -5.95 -4.32 -27.11
C PRO A 112 -6.78 -3.21 -27.77
N ALA A 113 -7.97 -3.55 -28.24
CA ALA A 113 -8.88 -2.55 -28.80
C ALA A 113 -9.22 -1.47 -27.76
N GLY A 114 -9.22 -0.21 -28.18
CA GLY A 114 -9.44 0.92 -27.28
C GLY A 114 -8.20 1.38 -26.52
N TRP A 115 -7.03 0.79 -26.77
CA TRP A 115 -5.74 1.25 -26.27
C TRP A 115 -4.84 1.76 -27.40
N ALA A 116 -3.90 2.64 -27.08
CA ALA A 116 -2.87 3.09 -28.01
C ALA A 116 -1.49 3.12 -27.35
N VAL A 117 -0.45 2.82 -28.13
CA VAL A 117 0.94 2.95 -27.68
C VAL A 117 1.31 4.42 -27.63
N ILE A 118 1.77 4.88 -26.47
CA ILE A 118 2.23 6.27 -26.26
C ILE A 118 3.75 6.36 -26.12
N ARG A 119 4.43 5.24 -25.81
CA ARG A 119 5.88 5.16 -25.68
C ARG A 119 6.36 3.74 -25.91
N THR A 120 7.55 3.58 -26.46
CA THR A 120 8.30 2.33 -26.48
C THR A 120 9.71 2.55 -25.96
N ASN A 121 10.27 1.56 -25.28
CA ASN A 121 11.65 1.64 -24.80
C ASN A 121 12.30 0.24 -24.78
N TRP A 122 13.63 0.24 -24.85
CA TRP A 122 14.43 -0.91 -24.53
C TRP A 122 14.65 -1.00 -23.02
N ASN A 123 14.56 -2.22 -22.49
CA ASN A 123 14.88 -2.56 -21.13
C ASN A 123 15.53 -3.96 -21.09
N PRO A 124 16.83 -4.07 -20.82
CA PRO A 124 17.54 -5.35 -20.89
C PRO A 124 17.10 -6.37 -19.82
N THR A 125 16.37 -5.96 -18.78
CA THR A 125 15.96 -6.84 -17.67
C THR A 125 14.49 -7.23 -17.68
N ALA A 126 13.72 -6.73 -18.66
CA ALA A 126 12.30 -7.04 -18.81
C ALA A 126 12.00 -7.76 -20.12
N CYS A 127 10.81 -8.36 -20.22
CA CYS A 127 10.18 -8.74 -21.50
C CYS A 127 11.14 -9.43 -22.50
N GLY A 128 11.54 -10.65 -22.17
CA GLY A 128 12.45 -11.49 -22.96
C GLY A 128 13.93 -11.18 -22.78
N GLN A 129 14.29 -10.12 -22.06
CA GLN A 129 15.67 -9.72 -21.73
C GLN A 129 16.63 -9.81 -22.93
N PRO A 130 16.32 -9.15 -24.07
CA PRO A 130 17.15 -9.24 -25.26
C PRO A 130 18.51 -8.59 -25.02
N SER A 131 19.57 -9.27 -25.49
CA SER A 131 20.94 -8.74 -25.46
C SER A 131 21.18 -7.60 -26.43
N GLN A 132 20.33 -7.46 -27.45
CA GLN A 132 20.36 -6.37 -28.41
C GLN A 132 19.50 -5.19 -27.94
N ILE A 133 19.87 -3.97 -28.35
CA ILE A 133 19.12 -2.75 -28.09
C ILE A 133 17.88 -2.73 -29.00
N VAL A 134 16.80 -3.32 -28.50
CA VAL A 134 15.52 -3.41 -29.22
C VAL A 134 14.37 -3.03 -28.28
N ASN A 135 13.37 -2.30 -28.79
CA ASN A 135 12.23 -1.92 -27.96
C ASN A 135 11.40 -3.15 -27.59
N ASN A 136 11.54 -3.59 -26.34
CA ASN A 136 10.86 -4.76 -25.79
C ASN A 136 9.79 -4.38 -24.75
N GLN A 137 9.65 -3.10 -24.43
CA GLN A 137 8.55 -2.57 -23.65
C GLN A 137 7.77 -1.49 -24.41
N MET A 138 6.48 -1.43 -24.12
CA MET A 138 5.58 -0.39 -24.59
C MET A 138 4.74 0.14 -23.42
N THR A 139 4.57 1.45 -23.36
CA THR A 139 3.53 2.08 -22.53
C THR A 139 2.30 2.28 -23.40
N ILE A 140 1.18 1.71 -22.99
CA ILE A 140 -0.11 1.88 -23.65
C ILE A 140 -1.04 2.74 -22.79
N GLN A 141 -1.93 3.48 -23.41
CA GLN A 141 -2.96 4.29 -22.76
C GLN A 141 -4.35 3.89 -23.24
N ARG A 142 -5.31 3.78 -22.32
CA ARG A 142 -6.71 3.52 -22.66
C ARG A 142 -7.37 4.78 -23.22
N LEU A 143 -7.90 4.70 -24.42
CA LEU A 143 -8.55 5.81 -25.14
C LEU A 143 -10.07 5.84 -24.97
N ARG A 144 -10.71 4.69 -24.73
CA ARG A 144 -12.17 4.54 -24.62
C ARG A 144 -12.57 3.30 -23.84
#